data_AF-A0A820FR65-F1
#
_entry.id   AF-A0A820FR65-F1
#
_cell.length_a   1.000
_cell.length_b   1.000
_cell.length_c   1.000
_cell.angle_alpha   90.00
_cell.angle_beta   90.00
_cell.angle_gamma   90.00
#
_symmetry.space_group_name_H-M   'P 1'
#
loop_
_entity.id
_entity.type
_entity.pdbx_description
1 polymer ?
#
loop_
_entity_poly.entity_id
_entity_poly.type
_entity_poly.pdbx_seq_one_letter_code
_entity_poly.pdbx_strand_id
1 'polypeptide(L)'
;QPLGLNISPGIDGTHWCIQINGVIYQLGVNKDHKIKIRISSKNEKRSWYENDCKEYSWYLLQKELPDFDPEVLRIFAKSHEEREFRLLIATGGKMNCQAFTTRMFAVAANIPIEKARTIMLTVLPNLLF
;
A
#
# COMPACT_ATOMS: atom_id res chain seq x y z
N GLN A 1 -5.76 -14.88 9.01
CA GLN A 1 -5.45 -13.78 8.07
C GLN A 1 -4.96 -12.60 8.87
N PRO A 2 -3.94 -11.88 8.40
CA PRO A 2 -3.31 -10.89 9.25
C PRO A 2 -4.26 -9.70 9.49
N LEU A 3 -4.49 -9.40 10.76
CA LEU A 3 -5.15 -8.20 11.26
C LEU A 3 -4.05 -7.19 11.63
N GLY A 4 -4.35 -5.90 11.53
CA GLY A 4 -3.36 -4.83 11.68
C GLY A 4 -2.87 -4.29 10.34
N LEU A 5 -1.65 -3.79 10.33
CA LEU A 5 -0.99 -3.17 9.18
C LEU A 5 0.06 -4.11 8.62
N ASN A 6 -0.20 -4.58 7.41
CA ASN A 6 0.60 -5.58 6.74
C ASN A 6 1.05 -5.08 5.39
N ILE A 7 2.25 -5.48 5.00
CA ILE A 7 2.82 -5.13 3.71
C ILE A 7 3.23 -6.38 2.96
N SER A 8 3.01 -6.38 1.65
CA SER A 8 3.57 -7.37 0.75
C SER A 8 4.57 -6.68 -0.17
N PRO A 9 5.88 -6.81 0.08
CA PRO A 9 6.91 -6.39 -0.87
C PRO A 9 6.86 -7.29 -2.11
N GLY A 10 6.78 -6.69 -3.29
CA GLY A 10 7.07 -7.41 -4.54
C GLY A 10 8.58 -7.60 -4.67
N ILE A 11 9.01 -8.74 -5.21
CA ILE A 11 10.44 -9.03 -5.50
C ILE A 11 11.03 -7.99 -6.48
N ASP A 12 10.19 -7.42 -7.33
CA ASP A 12 10.55 -6.59 -8.47
C ASP A 12 10.29 -5.08 -8.29
N GLY A 13 9.85 -4.64 -7.10
CA GLY A 13 9.47 -3.24 -6.86
C GLY A 13 8.14 -2.81 -7.50
N THR A 14 7.51 -3.65 -8.32
CA THR A 14 6.25 -3.35 -9.03
C THR A 14 5.01 -3.94 -8.38
N HIS A 15 5.17 -4.96 -7.55
CA HIS A 15 4.04 -5.65 -6.92
C HIS A 15 3.99 -5.41 -5.41
N TRP A 16 3.90 -4.14 -5.00
CA TRP A 16 3.75 -3.77 -3.59
C TRP A 16 2.29 -3.53 -3.24
N CYS A 17 1.86 -4.10 -2.11
CA CYS A 17 0.52 -3.95 -1.58
C CYS A 17 0.55 -3.71 -0.07
N ILE A 18 -0.45 -2.98 0.43
CA ILE A 18 -0.67 -2.80 1.86
C ILE A 18 -2.05 -3.32 2.24
N GLN A 19 -2.12 -4.04 3.35
CA GLN A 19 -3.36 -4.41 3.99
C GLN A 19 -3.45 -3.69 5.33
N ILE A 20 -4.60 -3.05 5.57
CA ILE A 20 -4.88 -2.26 6.76
C ILE A 20 -6.24 -2.72 7.28
N ASN A 21 -6.26 -3.40 8.42
CA ASN A 21 -7.48 -3.82 9.12
C ASN A 21 -8.56 -4.48 8.22
N GLY A 22 -8.15 -5.42 7.37
CA GLY A 22 -9.08 -6.17 6.52
C GLY A 22 -9.38 -5.52 5.17
N VAL A 23 -8.67 -4.45 4.81
CA VAL A 23 -8.75 -3.80 3.50
C VAL A 23 -7.38 -3.82 2.82
N ILE A 24 -7.32 -4.34 1.60
CA ILE A 24 -6.13 -4.33 0.75
C ILE A 24 -6.21 -3.13 -0.20
N TYR A 25 -5.10 -2.41 -0.31
CA TYR A 25 -4.89 -1.33 -1.25
C TYR A 25 -3.73 -1.69 -2.17
N GLN A 26 -4.00 -1.67 -3.47
CA GLN A 26 -3.04 -1.99 -4.51
C GLN A 26 -2.98 -0.86 -5.52
N LEU A 27 -1.76 -0.45 -5.86
CA LEU A 27 -1.49 0.40 -7.01
C LEU A 27 -1.46 -0.47 -8.27
N GLY A 28 -2.35 -0.17 -9.22
CA GLY A 28 -2.32 -0.67 -10.58
C GLY A 28 -2.00 0.45 -11.57
N VAL A 29 -1.69 0.07 -12.81
CA VAL A 29 -1.38 1.00 -13.89
C VAL A 29 -2.28 0.67 -15.08
N ASN A 30 -2.91 1.69 -15.68
CA ASN A 30 -3.75 1.54 -16.86
C ASN A 30 -2.90 1.54 -18.15
N LYS A 31 -3.56 1.41 -19.31
CA LYS A 31 -2.89 1.41 -20.63
C LYS A 31 -2.16 2.72 -20.96
N ASP A 32 -2.57 3.82 -20.33
CA ASP A 32 -2.00 5.15 -20.51
C ASP A 32 -0.89 5.46 -19.48
N HIS A 33 -0.37 4.42 -18.80
CA HIS A 33 0.63 4.55 -17.74
C HIS A 33 0.21 5.42 -16.53
N LYS A 34 -1.10 5.60 -16.34
CA LYS A 34 -1.66 6.29 -15.19
C LYS A 34 -2.05 5.32 -14.09
N ILE A 35 -1.97 5.83 -12.86
CA ILE A 35 -2.27 5.06 -11.67
C ILE A 35 -3.77 4.84 -11.52
N LYS A 36 -4.13 3.60 -11.19
CA LYS A 36 -5.47 3.18 -10.76
C LYS A 36 -5.35 2.44 -9.43
N ILE A 37 -6.20 2.76 -8.47
CA ILE A 37 -6.14 2.13 -7.15
C ILE A 37 -7.23 1.06 -7.05
N ARG A 38 -6.79 -0.18 -6.86
CA ARG A 38 -7.66 -1.31 -6.55
C ARG A 38 -7.78 -1.43 -5.02
N ILE A 39 -9.02 -1.54 -4.55
CA ILE A 39 -9.35 -1.69 -3.13
C ILE A 39 -10.19 -2.95 -2.99
N SER A 40 -9.77 -3.85 -2.10
CA SER A 40 -10.47 -5.09 -1.79
C SER A 40 -10.71 -5.16 -0.30
N SER A 41 -11.97 -5.32 0.11
CA SER A 41 -12.37 -5.38 1.52
C SER A 41 -13.03 -6.71 1.86
N LYS A 42 -12.68 -7.25 3.03
CA LYS A 42 -13.34 -8.43 3.60
C LYS A 42 -14.87 -8.23 3.74
N ASN A 43 -15.31 -7.00 3.98
CA ASN A 43 -16.72 -6.67 4.25
C ASN A 43 -17.56 -6.47 2.98
N GLU A 44 -16.93 -6.25 1.81
CA GLU A 44 -17.65 -6.01 0.56
C GLU A 44 -17.74 -7.26 -0.31
N LYS A 45 -16.60 -7.89 -0.58
CA LYS A 45 -16.50 -9.08 -1.45
C LYS A 45 -15.46 -10.03 -0.89
N ARG A 46 -15.88 -10.80 0.12
CA ARG A 46 -15.01 -11.70 0.88
C ARG A 46 -14.21 -12.67 0.02
N SER A 47 -14.81 -13.28 -1.01
CA SER A 47 -14.11 -14.23 -1.88
C SER A 47 -12.97 -13.58 -2.67
N TRP A 48 -13.17 -12.35 -3.14
CA TRP A 48 -12.13 -11.58 -3.85
C TRP A 48 -11.02 -11.18 -2.89
N TYR A 49 -11.37 -10.70 -1.69
CA TYR A 49 -10.42 -10.38 -0.65
C TYR A 49 -9.56 -11.60 -0.25
N GLU A 50 -10.18 -12.77 -0.04
CA GLU A 50 -9.47 -14.00 0.33
C GLU A 50 -8.54 -14.49 -0.78
N ASN A 51 -8.90 -14.29 -2.05
CA ASN A 51 -8.03 -14.58 -3.18
C ASN A 51 -6.85 -13.61 -3.23
N ASP A 52 -7.09 -12.29 -3.13
CA ASP A 52 -6.02 -11.28 -3.11
C ASP A 52 -5.04 -11.54 -1.95
N CYS A 53 -5.54 -11.95 -0.77
CA CYS A 53 -4.67 -12.32 0.34
C CYS A 53 -3.70 -13.47 0.03
N LYS A 54 -4.06 -14.39 -0.88
CA LYS A 54 -3.23 -15.56 -1.25
C LYS A 54 -2.18 -15.23 -2.32
N GLU A 55 -2.38 -14.16 -3.08
CA GLU A 55 -1.44 -13.72 -4.12
C GLU A 55 -0.16 -13.09 -3.53
N TYR A 56 -0.19 -12.75 -2.24
CA TYR A 56 0.81 -11.92 -1.58
C TYR A 56 1.43 -12.59 -0.35
N SER A 57 2.71 -12.29 -0.11
CA SER A 57 3.42 -12.68 1.12
C SER A 57 3.39 -11.51 2.10
N TRP A 58 2.61 -11.64 3.16
CA TRP A 58 2.34 -10.56 4.10
C TRP A 58 3.33 -10.52 5.26
N TYR A 59 3.90 -9.34 5.48
CA TYR A 59 4.71 -9.00 6.65
C TYR A 59 3.92 -8.08 7.55
N LEU A 60 3.79 -8.45 8.82
CA LEU A 60 3.11 -7.63 9.81
C LEU A 60 4.05 -6.53 10.31
N LEU A 61 3.67 -5.28 10.08
CA LEU A 61 4.41 -4.11 10.56
C LEU A 61 3.89 -3.63 11.92
N GLN A 62 2.57 -3.65 12.11
CA GLN A 62 1.94 -3.15 13.33
C GLN A 62 0.63 -3.88 13.61
N LYS A 63 0.44 -4.35 14.84
CA LYS A 63 -0.78 -5.08 15.25
C LYS A 63 -1.98 -4.17 15.45
N GLU A 64 -1.78 -3.02 16.09
CA GLU A 64 -2.83 -2.10 16.50
C GLU A 64 -2.65 -0.75 15.83
N LEU A 65 -3.73 -0.18 15.31
CA LEU A 65 -3.71 1.13 14.68
C LEU A 65 -4.47 2.11 15.57
N PRO A 66 -3.82 3.17 16.07
CA PRO A 66 -4.40 4.04 17.10
C PRO A 66 -5.64 4.81 16.62
N ASP A 67 -5.73 5.14 15.33
CA ASP A 67 -6.83 5.92 14.74
C ASP A 67 -7.19 5.43 13.33
N PHE A 68 -7.79 4.25 13.22
CA PHE A 68 -8.19 3.69 11.92
C PHE A 68 -9.60 4.12 11.51
N ASP A 69 -9.68 4.97 10.49
CA ASP A 69 -10.90 5.21 9.72
C ASP A 69 -10.74 4.64 8.29
N PRO A 70 -11.51 3.58 7.93
CA PRO A 70 -11.47 3.00 6.60
C PRO A 70 -11.78 3.98 5.47
N GLU A 71 -12.66 4.95 5.70
CA GLU A 71 -13.13 5.88 4.66
C GLU A 71 -12.08 6.95 4.39
N VAL A 72 -11.44 7.48 5.44
CA VAL A 72 -10.30 8.40 5.30
C VAL A 72 -9.18 7.76 4.48
N LEU A 73 -8.86 6.48 4.75
CA LEU A 73 -7.83 5.76 4.00
C LEU A 73 -8.25 5.47 2.57
N ARG A 74 -9.53 5.20 2.31
CA ARG A 74 -10.07 5.04 0.95
C ARG A 74 -9.94 6.33 0.15
N ILE A 75 -10.37 7.45 0.71
CA ILE A 75 -10.25 8.78 0.08
C ILE A 75 -8.78 9.11 -0.18
N PHE A 76 -7.93 8.91 0.82
CA PHE A 76 -6.49 9.15 0.69
C PHE A 76 -5.87 8.29 -0.41
N ALA A 77 -6.15 6.98 -0.44
CA ALA A 77 -5.67 6.09 -1.48
C ALA A 77 -6.11 6.57 -2.87
N LYS A 78 -7.40 6.88 -3.04
CA LYS A 78 -7.99 7.34 -4.31
C LYS A 78 -7.45 8.69 -4.79
N SER A 79 -6.97 9.55 -3.88
CA SER A 79 -6.28 10.81 -4.25
C SER A 79 -4.98 10.62 -5.04
N HIS A 80 -4.51 9.38 -5.18
CA HIS A 80 -3.35 9.01 -5.98
C HIS A 80 -3.69 8.51 -7.39
N GLU A 81 -4.97 8.33 -7.73
CA GLU A 81 -5.38 7.97 -9.10
C GLU A 81 -5.00 9.05 -10.11
N GLU A 82 -4.88 8.66 -11.39
CA GLU A 82 -4.52 9.51 -12.53
C GLU A 82 -3.10 10.11 -12.50
N ARG A 83 -2.34 9.93 -11.41
CA ARG A 83 -0.92 10.29 -11.35
C ARG A 83 -0.10 9.41 -12.29
N GLU A 84 1.00 9.96 -12.79
CA GLU A 84 1.96 9.21 -13.59
C GLU A 84 2.68 8.15 -12.74
N PHE A 85 2.70 6.92 -13.26
CA PHE A 85 3.49 5.85 -12.69
C PHE A 85 4.97 5.96 -13.09
N ARG A 86 5.87 5.61 -12.17
CA ARG A 86 7.29 5.44 -12.48
C ARG A 86 7.83 4.21 -11.77
N LEU A 87 8.69 3.44 -12.45
CA LEU A 87 9.17 2.16 -11.92
C LEU A 87 10.18 2.31 -10.78
N LEU A 88 11.24 3.09 -11.00
CA LEU A 88 12.40 3.15 -10.09
C LEU A 88 12.27 4.31 -9.11
N ILE A 89 12.72 5.50 -9.51
CA ILE A 89 12.75 6.68 -8.63
C ILE A 89 11.55 7.57 -8.92
N ALA A 90 10.67 7.74 -7.94
CA ALA A 90 9.45 8.53 -8.07
C ALA A 90 9.74 10.04 -7.85
N THR A 91 10.53 10.66 -8.75
CA THR A 91 10.75 12.11 -8.73
C THR A 91 9.69 12.89 -9.51
N GLY A 92 9.53 14.18 -9.19
CA GLY A 92 8.69 15.11 -9.96
C GLY A 92 7.19 14.88 -9.80
N GLY A 93 6.72 14.39 -8.65
CA GLY A 93 5.29 14.17 -8.38
C GLY A 93 4.74 12.84 -8.91
N LYS A 94 5.57 12.05 -9.61
CA LYS A 94 5.27 10.67 -10.03
C LYS A 94 5.19 9.75 -8.81
N MET A 95 4.66 8.55 -8.99
CA MET A 95 4.49 7.58 -7.90
C MET A 95 4.82 6.17 -8.37
N ASN A 96 5.43 5.39 -7.48
CA ASN A 96 5.68 3.96 -7.66
C ASN A 96 4.95 3.17 -6.57
N CYS A 97 4.92 1.84 -6.68
CA CYS A 97 4.19 1.00 -5.72
C CYS A 97 4.78 1.10 -4.30
N GLN A 98 6.10 1.25 -4.18
CA GLN A 98 6.78 1.38 -2.88
C GLN A 98 6.40 2.68 -2.17
N ALA A 99 6.45 3.81 -2.88
CA ALA A 99 6.11 5.14 -2.40
C ALA A 99 4.63 5.22 -2.01
N PHE A 100 3.74 4.62 -2.81
CA PHE A 100 2.31 4.52 -2.47
C PHE A 100 2.11 3.75 -1.17
N THR A 101 2.67 2.55 -1.08
CA THR A 101 2.56 1.68 0.10
C THR A 101 3.15 2.34 1.36
N THR A 102 4.28 3.03 1.22
CA THR A 102 4.93 3.78 2.31
C THR A 102 4.06 4.95 2.79
N ARG A 103 3.41 5.67 1.87
CA ARG A 103 2.49 6.77 2.21
C ARG A 103 1.24 6.26 2.91
N MET A 104 0.65 5.18 2.39
CA MET A 104 -0.48 4.50 3.05
C MET A 104 -0.11 4.06 4.47
N PHE A 105 1.08 3.49 4.65
CA PHE A 105 1.59 3.12 5.97
C PHE A 105 1.73 4.33 6.89
N ALA A 106 2.36 5.42 6.42
CA ALA A 106 2.55 6.63 7.20
C ALA A 106 1.22 7.21 7.71
N VAL A 107 0.21 7.28 6.83
CA VAL A 107 -1.13 7.77 7.18
C VAL A 107 -1.82 6.83 8.18
N ALA A 108 -1.83 5.53 7.89
CA ALA A 108 -2.53 4.57 8.75
C ALA A 108 -1.90 4.43 10.15
N ALA A 109 -0.57 4.51 10.24
CA ALA A 109 0.15 4.48 11.51
C ALA A 109 0.23 5.85 12.20
N ASN A 110 -0.30 6.91 11.58
CA ASN A 110 -0.23 8.29 12.04
C ASN A 110 1.20 8.74 12.40
N ILE A 111 2.14 8.49 11.49
CA ILE A 111 3.56 8.85 11.65
C ILE A 111 4.06 9.69 10.46
N PRO A 112 5.11 10.51 10.66
CA PRO A 112 5.75 11.21 9.55
C PRO A 112 6.26 10.26 8.47
N ILE A 113 6.19 10.69 7.21
CA ILE A 113 6.61 9.87 6.05
C ILE A 113 8.07 9.41 6.16
N GLU A 114 8.96 10.23 6.70
CA GLU A 114 10.38 9.85 6.89
C GLU A 114 10.53 8.73 7.92
N LYS A 115 9.74 8.73 8.99
CA LYS A 115 9.72 7.64 9.98
C LYS A 115 9.20 6.36 9.34
N ALA A 116 8.15 6.45 8.52
CA ALA A 116 7.61 5.31 7.78
C ALA A 116 8.67 4.71 6.83
N ARG A 117 9.40 5.54 6.08
CA ARG A 117 10.50 5.09 5.21
C ARG A 117 11.58 4.34 5.98
N THR A 118 12.01 4.85 7.13
CA THR A 118 13.03 4.19 7.97
C THR A 118 12.59 2.82 8.45
N ILE A 119 11.35 2.70 8.92
CA ILE A 119 10.77 1.41 9.34
C ILE A 119 10.74 0.45 8.15
N MET A 120 10.26 0.92 7.01
CA MET A 120 10.15 0.15 5.78
C MET A 120 11.52 -0.37 5.31
N LEU A 121 12.58 0.46 5.37
CA LEU A 121 13.96 0.06 5.07
C LEU A 121 14.51 -1.01 6.01
N THR A 122 14.10 -0.96 7.29
CA THR A 122 14.55 -1.93 8.30
C THR A 122 13.92 -3.30 8.07
N VAL A 123 12.66 -3.32 7.63
CA VAL A 123 11.91 -4.57 7.40
C VAL A 123 12.15 -5.12 6.00
N LEU A 124 12.38 -4.26 5.01
CA LEU A 124 12.42 -4.56 3.58
C LEU A 124 13.64 -3.87 2.94
N PRO A 125 14.82 -4.49 2.96
CA PRO A 125 16.08 -3.82 2.59
C PRO A 125 16.21 -3.44 1.10
N ASN A 126 15.25 -3.80 0.24
CA ASN A 126 15.26 -3.57 -1.21
C ASN A 126 14.38 -2.37 -1.65
N LEU A 127 14.28 -1.32 -0.83
CA LEU A 127 13.50 -0.12 -1.17
C LEU A 127 14.29 0.87 -2.03
N LEU A 128 13.66 1.33 -3.10
CA LEU A 128 14.10 2.35 -4.05
C LEU A 128 13.08 3.50 -3.99
N PHE A 129 13.41 4.57 -3.26
CA PHE A 129 12.58 5.78 -3.18
C PHE A 129 12.86 6.72 -4.36
#